data_AF-L5JTW3-F1
#
_entry.id   AF-L5JTW3-F1
#
_cell.length_a   1.000
_cell.length_b   1.000
_cell.length_c   1.000
_cell.angle_alpha   90.00
_cell.angle_beta   90.00
_cell.angle_gamma   90.00
#
_symmetry.space_group_name_H-M   'P 1'
#
loop_
_entity.id
_entity.type
_entity.pdbx_description
1 polymer ?
#
loop_
_entity_poly.entity_id
_entity_poly.type
_entity_poly.pdbx_seq_one_letter_code
_entity_poly.pdbx_strand_id
1 'polypeptide(L)'
;MDFARLWLGLLLPLVAALDFSYHHQEEMEAFLKSVAQNYSSITHLHSIGKSVKGRNLWVLVVGRSPKEHRIGIPEFKYVANMHGDETVGRELLLHLIDYLVTSDGKDLEITNLINSTRIHIMPSMNPDGFENVKKPDCFYSNGRENDNFYDLNRNFPDAFEFNNETRQPETVAVMEWLKTETFVLSANLHGGALVASYPFDNGIPATGTLHYRSLTPDDDVFQYLANTYASRNPNMKGDQCKSKMNFPNGITNGYSWYPLKGELLFISTILLIACTQR
;
A
#
# COMPACT_ATOMS: atom_id res chain seq x y z
N MET A 1 11.28 -41.81 45.79
CA MET A 1 11.02 -40.36 45.78
C MET A 1 12.13 -39.70 44.99
N ASP A 2 11.76 -38.66 44.26
CA ASP A 2 12.61 -37.59 43.74
C ASP A 2 13.06 -37.57 42.26
N PHE A 3 12.22 -36.85 41.51
CA PHE A 3 12.51 -35.75 40.57
C PHE A 3 13.15 -36.07 39.22
N ALA A 4 12.32 -36.58 38.31
CA ALA A 4 12.46 -36.27 36.89
C ALA A 4 12.13 -34.79 36.65
N ARG A 5 13.17 -33.97 36.41
CA ARG A 5 13.02 -32.60 35.90
C ARG A 5 12.59 -32.66 34.43
N LEU A 6 11.29 -32.48 34.20
CA LEU A 6 10.75 -32.13 32.88
C LEU A 6 11.23 -30.73 32.51
N TRP A 7 12.20 -30.66 31.60
CA TRP A 7 12.47 -29.45 30.84
C TRP A 7 11.37 -29.28 29.80
N LEU A 8 10.29 -28.59 30.16
CA LEU A 8 9.45 -27.93 29.15
C LEU A 8 10.28 -26.76 28.60
N GLY A 9 11.08 -27.03 27.57
CA GLY A 9 11.58 -25.97 26.72
C GLY A 9 10.38 -25.29 26.05
N LEU A 10 10.07 -24.06 26.45
CA LEU A 10 9.27 -23.18 25.60
C LEU A 10 10.04 -23.04 24.28
N LEU A 11 9.63 -23.80 23.27
CA LEU A 11 9.88 -23.48 21.87
C LEU A 11 9.11 -22.18 21.61
N LEU A 12 9.71 -21.05 21.98
CA LEU A 12 9.38 -19.79 21.32
C LEU A 12 9.64 -20.06 19.83
N PRO A 13 8.63 -19.97 18.95
CA PRO A 13 8.91 -20.04 17.53
C PRO A 13 9.78 -18.82 17.26
N LEU A 14 11.06 -19.07 16.97
CA LEU A 14 11.89 -18.08 16.34
C LEU A 14 11.25 -17.89 14.96
N VAL A 15 10.34 -16.92 14.87
CA VAL A 15 9.82 -16.48 13.57
C VAL A 15 11.05 -15.97 12.84
N ALA A 16 11.52 -16.76 11.88
CA ALA A 16 12.58 -16.33 11.00
C ALA A 16 12.08 -15.04 10.33
N ALA A 17 12.90 -13.99 10.39
CA ALA A 17 12.60 -12.73 9.71
C ALA A 17 12.30 -13.02 8.24
N LEU A 18 11.33 -12.30 7.67
CA LEU A 18 10.98 -12.44 6.25
C LEU A 18 12.23 -12.20 5.39
N ASP A 19 12.51 -13.09 4.45
CA ASP A 19 13.68 -12.94 3.58
C ASP A 19 13.49 -11.80 2.56
N PHE A 20 14.58 -11.18 2.14
CA PHE A 20 14.55 -10.12 1.13
C PHE A 20 14.56 -10.72 -0.27
N SER A 21 13.41 -11.27 -0.67
CA SER A 21 13.15 -11.77 -2.02
C SER A 21 11.76 -11.33 -2.49
N TYR A 22 11.42 -11.62 -3.74
CA TYR A 22 10.06 -11.39 -4.24
C TYR A 22 9.17 -12.56 -3.83
N HIS A 23 8.08 -12.26 -3.13
CA HIS A 23 7.15 -13.28 -2.67
C HIS A 23 6.01 -13.44 -3.68
N HIS A 24 6.01 -14.56 -4.41
CA HIS A 24 4.88 -14.93 -5.27
C HIS A 24 3.63 -15.26 -4.45
N GLN A 25 2.48 -15.44 -5.10
CA GLN A 25 1.18 -15.59 -4.44
C GLN A 25 1.22 -16.64 -3.31
N GLU A 26 1.78 -17.82 -3.54
CA GLU A 26 1.82 -18.89 -2.53
C GLU A 26 2.65 -18.51 -1.31
N GLU A 27 3.81 -17.90 -1.53
CA GLU A 27 4.75 -17.48 -0.48
C GLU A 27 4.17 -16.31 0.32
N MET A 28 3.62 -15.31 -0.36
CA MET A 28 2.92 -14.19 0.26
C MET A 28 1.74 -14.67 1.11
N GLU A 29 0.91 -15.59 0.57
CA GLU A 29 -0.21 -16.15 1.33
C GLU A 29 0.25 -16.95 2.56
N ALA A 30 1.31 -17.75 2.41
CA ALA A 30 1.88 -18.53 3.51
C ALA A 30 2.40 -17.60 4.61
N PHE A 31 3.11 -16.54 4.25
CA PHE A 31 3.58 -15.53 5.18
C PHE A 31 2.42 -14.85 5.93
N LEU A 32 1.43 -14.31 5.21
CA LEU A 32 0.29 -13.61 5.83
C LEU A 32 -0.50 -14.52 6.78
N LYS A 33 -0.74 -15.78 6.38
CA LYS A 33 -1.42 -16.77 7.23
C LYS A 33 -0.59 -17.13 8.46
N SER A 34 0.74 -17.28 8.30
CA SER A 34 1.67 -17.54 9.41
C SER A 34 1.66 -16.40 10.43
N VAL A 35 1.76 -15.15 9.97
CA VAL A 35 1.67 -13.96 10.85
C VAL A 35 0.33 -13.92 11.58
N ALA A 36 -0.78 -14.14 10.87
CA ALA A 36 -2.11 -14.13 11.45
C ALA A 36 -2.30 -15.21 12.54
N GLN A 37 -1.63 -16.36 12.41
CA GLN A 37 -1.65 -17.42 13.42
C GLN A 37 -0.75 -17.07 14.62
N ASN A 38 0.50 -16.70 14.36
CA ASN A 38 1.51 -16.47 15.39
C ASN A 38 1.25 -15.21 16.22
N TYR A 39 0.62 -14.19 15.63
CA TYR A 39 0.34 -12.89 16.24
C TYR A 39 -1.17 -12.60 16.29
N SER A 40 -1.99 -13.64 16.45
CA SER A 40 -3.46 -13.55 16.43
C SER A 40 -4.07 -12.59 17.46
N SER A 41 -3.34 -12.23 18.52
CA SER A 41 -3.79 -11.25 19.52
C SER A 41 -3.84 -9.82 18.99
N ILE A 42 -3.03 -9.48 17.98
CA ILE A 42 -2.90 -8.14 17.42
C ILE A 42 -3.12 -8.11 15.91
N THR A 43 -3.42 -9.25 15.28
CA THR A 43 -3.60 -9.33 13.83
C THR A 43 -4.92 -9.97 13.41
N HIS A 44 -5.42 -9.58 12.25
CA HIS A 44 -6.56 -10.21 11.60
C HIS A 44 -6.39 -10.21 10.08
N LEU A 45 -6.22 -11.40 9.50
CA LEU A 45 -6.18 -11.59 8.05
C LEU A 45 -7.59 -11.87 7.52
N HIS A 46 -7.98 -11.16 6.47
CA HIS A 46 -9.19 -11.40 5.70
C HIS A 46 -8.98 -11.07 4.22
N SER A 47 -9.88 -11.53 3.36
CA SER A 47 -9.87 -11.19 1.93
C SER A 47 -11.05 -10.28 1.63
N ILE A 48 -10.82 -9.17 0.92
CA ILE A 48 -11.89 -8.23 0.55
C ILE A 48 -12.61 -8.60 -0.75
N GLY A 49 -12.09 -9.61 -1.45
CA GLY A 49 -12.61 -10.07 -2.73
C GLY A 49 -11.66 -11.05 -3.39
N LYS A 50 -11.81 -11.19 -4.70
CA LYS A 50 -10.92 -12.00 -5.53
C LYS A 50 -10.57 -11.23 -6.81
N SER A 51 -9.37 -11.45 -7.33
CA SER A 51 -8.95 -11.00 -8.65
C SER A 51 -9.72 -11.73 -9.77
N VAL A 52 -9.52 -11.32 -11.02
CA VAL A 52 -10.08 -11.99 -12.20
C VAL A 52 -9.72 -13.49 -12.25
N LYS A 53 -8.48 -13.87 -11.91
CA LYS A 53 -8.04 -15.27 -11.82
C LYS A 53 -8.44 -15.98 -10.52
N GLY A 54 -9.22 -15.33 -9.65
CA GLY A 54 -9.70 -15.92 -8.41
C GLY A 54 -8.72 -15.88 -7.23
N ARG A 55 -7.62 -15.14 -7.35
CA ARG A 55 -6.64 -14.92 -6.27
C ARG A 55 -7.25 -14.01 -5.22
N ASN A 56 -7.01 -14.31 -3.95
CA ASN A 56 -7.58 -13.51 -2.86
C ASN A 56 -6.90 -12.15 -2.78
N LEU A 57 -7.70 -11.11 -2.51
CA LEU A 57 -7.24 -9.76 -2.25
C LEU A 57 -7.06 -9.59 -0.74
N TRP A 58 -5.91 -10.04 -0.25
CA TRP A 58 -5.63 -10.12 1.17
C TRP A 58 -5.40 -8.76 1.81
N VAL A 59 -5.97 -8.60 3.01
CA VAL A 59 -5.72 -7.48 3.93
C VAL A 59 -5.36 -8.07 5.29
N LEU A 60 -4.20 -7.69 5.80
CA LEU A 60 -3.79 -7.99 7.16
C LEU A 60 -3.95 -6.74 8.02
N VAL A 61 -4.83 -6.82 9.01
CA VAL A 61 -5.04 -5.77 9.99
C VAL A 61 -4.09 -5.97 11.16
N VAL A 62 -3.47 -4.91 11.65
CA VAL A 62 -2.63 -4.85 12.86
C VAL A 62 -3.20 -3.81 13.82
N GLY A 63 -3.44 -4.18 15.06
CA GLY A 63 -3.97 -3.29 16.10
C GLY A 63 -4.42 -4.04 17.36
N ARG A 64 -4.71 -3.33 18.45
CA ARG A 64 -5.17 -3.96 19.71
C ARG A 64 -6.56 -4.58 19.66
N SER A 65 -7.41 -4.14 18.74
CA SER A 65 -8.71 -4.75 18.44
C SER A 65 -8.75 -5.07 16.94
N PRO A 66 -8.01 -6.09 16.47
CA PRO A 66 -7.73 -6.23 15.03
C PRO A 66 -9.00 -6.59 14.22
N LYS A 67 -10.00 -7.21 14.84
CA LYS A 67 -11.23 -7.66 14.18
C LYS A 67 -12.36 -6.62 14.13
N GLU A 68 -12.29 -5.58 14.96
CA GLU A 68 -13.42 -4.68 15.16
C GLU A 68 -12.96 -3.24 15.35
N HIS A 69 -13.69 -2.32 14.74
CA HIS A 69 -13.51 -0.90 14.94
C HIS A 69 -13.74 -0.52 16.42
N ARG A 70 -12.97 0.47 16.90
CA ARG A 70 -13.12 1.04 18.24
C ARG A 70 -13.18 2.56 18.16
N ILE A 71 -14.17 3.15 18.83
CA ILE A 71 -14.34 4.61 18.91
C ILE A 71 -13.05 5.24 19.46
N GLY A 72 -12.57 6.27 18.77
CA GLY A 72 -11.34 6.98 19.13
C GLY A 72 -10.05 6.36 18.59
N ILE A 73 -10.12 5.17 17.98
CA ILE A 73 -8.99 4.53 17.29
C ILE A 73 -9.15 4.78 15.78
N PRO A 74 -8.29 5.61 15.14
CA PRO A 74 -8.34 5.84 13.70
C PRO A 74 -8.01 4.58 12.90
N GLU A 75 -8.73 4.40 11.79
CA GLU A 75 -8.47 3.38 10.78
C GLU A 75 -7.49 3.95 9.74
N PHE A 76 -6.33 3.30 9.60
CA PHE A 76 -5.32 3.64 8.61
C PHE A 76 -5.22 2.51 7.59
N LYS A 77 -4.90 2.83 6.32
CA LYS A 77 -4.58 1.79 5.33
C LYS A 77 -3.36 2.07 4.44
N TYR A 78 -2.62 1.02 4.15
CA TYR A 78 -1.68 0.95 3.02
C TYR A 78 -2.20 -0.05 1.99
N VAL A 79 -2.14 0.35 0.72
CA VAL A 79 -2.37 -0.52 -0.44
C VAL A 79 -1.12 -0.49 -1.31
N ALA A 80 -0.73 -1.59 -1.93
CA ALA A 80 0.38 -1.60 -2.88
C ALA A 80 0.10 -2.50 -4.07
N ASN A 81 0.96 -2.38 -5.08
CA ASN A 81 1.03 -3.29 -6.21
C ASN A 81 -0.34 -3.42 -6.90
N MET A 82 -1.01 -2.27 -7.08
CA MET A 82 -2.19 -2.14 -7.94
C MET A 82 -1.82 -2.19 -9.42
N HIS A 83 -0.59 -1.79 -9.75
CA HIS A 83 0.09 -2.23 -10.95
C HIS A 83 0.99 -3.41 -10.60
N GLY A 84 0.79 -4.53 -11.26
CA GLY A 84 1.41 -5.79 -10.87
C GLY A 84 2.94 -5.81 -11.01
N ASP A 85 3.48 -5.01 -11.91
CA ASP A 85 4.93 -4.86 -12.14
C ASP A 85 5.61 -3.79 -11.29
N GLU A 86 4.84 -3.04 -10.50
CA GLU A 86 5.34 -2.10 -9.52
C GLU A 86 5.53 -2.81 -8.16
N THR A 87 6.58 -3.62 -8.10
CA THR A 87 6.76 -4.67 -7.09
C THR A 87 7.29 -4.20 -5.73
N VAL A 88 7.97 -3.06 -5.67
CA VAL A 88 8.66 -2.62 -4.44
C VAL A 88 7.69 -2.38 -3.29
N GLY A 89 6.54 -1.74 -3.57
CA GLY A 89 5.51 -1.52 -2.55
C GLY A 89 4.97 -2.82 -1.95
N ARG A 90 4.86 -3.90 -2.74
CA ARG A 90 4.42 -5.22 -2.27
C ARG A 90 5.33 -5.72 -1.17
N GLU A 91 6.64 -5.79 -1.45
CA GLU A 91 7.62 -6.30 -0.50
C GLU A 91 7.80 -5.38 0.70
N LEU A 92 7.79 -4.06 0.51
CA LEU A 92 7.84 -3.09 1.62
C LEU A 92 6.68 -3.30 2.60
N LEU A 93 5.48 -3.59 2.11
CA LEU A 93 4.33 -3.85 2.99
C LEU A 93 4.43 -5.20 3.71
N LEU A 94 5.01 -6.23 3.09
CA LEU A 94 5.26 -7.51 3.79
C LEU A 94 6.31 -7.34 4.89
N HIS A 95 7.40 -6.63 4.62
CA HIS A 95 8.40 -6.30 5.63
C HIS A 95 7.87 -5.36 6.71
N LEU A 96 6.97 -4.42 6.37
CA LEU A 96 6.30 -3.59 7.37
C LEU A 96 5.44 -4.44 8.31
N ILE A 97 4.71 -5.43 7.78
CA ILE A 97 3.94 -6.38 8.60
C ILE A 97 4.87 -7.09 9.58
N ASP A 98 5.97 -7.69 9.10
CA ASP A 98 6.94 -8.40 9.93
C ASP A 98 7.54 -7.48 11.01
N TYR A 99 7.93 -6.26 10.62
CA TYR A 99 8.49 -5.26 11.53
C TYR A 99 7.50 -4.85 12.64
N LEU A 100 6.23 -4.59 12.30
CA LEU A 100 5.22 -4.20 13.27
C LEU A 100 4.97 -5.33 14.30
N VAL A 101 4.76 -6.56 13.85
CA VAL A 101 4.42 -7.67 14.74
C VAL A 101 5.59 -8.14 15.59
N THR A 102 6.82 -8.05 15.08
CA THR A 102 8.02 -8.48 15.81
C THR A 102 8.56 -7.41 16.77
N SER A 103 8.22 -6.13 16.53
CA SER A 103 8.63 -4.99 17.37
C SER A 103 7.62 -4.65 18.47
N ASP A 104 6.35 -5.07 18.34
CA ASP A 104 5.34 -4.88 19.39
C ASP A 104 5.81 -5.47 20.74
N GLY A 105 5.74 -4.66 21.79
CA GLY A 105 6.23 -4.98 23.13
C GLY A 105 7.75 -4.85 23.33
N LYS A 106 8.53 -4.54 22.28
CA LYS A 106 9.98 -4.28 22.36
C LYS A 106 10.32 -2.83 22.07
N ASP A 107 9.73 -2.28 21.02
CA ASP A 107 9.88 -0.88 20.61
C ASP A 107 8.68 -0.08 21.10
N LEU A 108 8.94 0.95 21.91
CA LEU A 108 7.88 1.75 22.53
C LEU A 108 7.10 2.59 21.50
N GLU A 109 7.77 3.09 20.46
CA GLU A 109 7.13 3.88 19.40
C GLU A 109 6.16 3.00 18.61
N ILE A 110 6.61 1.81 18.19
CA ILE A 110 5.76 0.86 17.46
C ILE A 110 4.63 0.32 18.32
N THR A 111 4.92 -0.01 19.58
CA THR A 111 3.90 -0.45 20.54
C THR A 111 2.81 0.61 20.70
N ASN A 112 3.20 1.88 20.83
CA ASN A 112 2.24 2.98 20.94
C ASN A 112 1.45 3.18 19.65
N LEU A 113 2.07 3.05 18.48
CA LEU A 113 1.39 3.12 17.19
C LEU A 113 0.31 2.03 17.05
N ILE A 114 0.63 0.79 17.42
CA ILE A 114 -0.31 -0.35 17.40
C ILE A 114 -1.41 -0.19 18.46
N ASN A 115 -1.09 0.46 19.59
CA ASN A 115 -2.08 0.80 20.63
C ASN A 115 -3.09 1.84 20.15
N SER A 116 -2.63 2.85 19.42
CA SER A 116 -3.44 4.02 19.07
C SER A 116 -4.15 3.91 17.74
N THR A 117 -3.79 2.96 16.88
CA THR A 117 -4.23 2.92 15.48
C THR A 117 -4.59 1.50 15.07
N ARG A 118 -5.61 1.36 14.21
CA ARG A 118 -5.91 0.10 13.52
C ARG A 118 -5.44 0.19 12.08
N ILE A 119 -4.38 -0.54 11.76
CA ILE A 119 -3.60 -0.43 10.53
C ILE A 119 -3.99 -1.58 9.60
N HIS A 120 -4.51 -1.28 8.41
CA HIS A 120 -4.87 -2.27 7.39
C HIS A 120 -3.84 -2.28 6.28
N ILE A 121 -3.27 -3.44 5.97
CA ILE A 121 -2.20 -3.56 4.98
C ILE A 121 -2.62 -4.52 3.88
N MET A 122 -2.71 -4.01 2.65
CA MET A 122 -2.94 -4.78 1.43
C MET A 122 -1.65 -4.80 0.59
N PRO A 123 -0.85 -5.89 0.65
CA PRO A 123 0.41 -5.96 -0.09
C PRO A 123 0.23 -5.98 -1.61
N SER A 124 -0.86 -6.56 -2.13
CA SER A 124 -1.11 -6.66 -3.57
C SER A 124 -2.58 -6.53 -3.90
N MET A 125 -2.93 -5.43 -4.56
CA MET A 125 -4.26 -5.21 -5.14
C MET A 125 -4.40 -5.88 -6.51
N ASN A 126 -3.31 -6.04 -7.27
CA ASN A 126 -3.28 -6.72 -8.57
C ASN A 126 -2.33 -7.94 -8.56
N PRO A 127 -2.70 -9.03 -7.84
CA PRO A 127 -1.86 -10.22 -7.80
C PRO A 127 -1.77 -10.93 -9.16
N ASP A 128 -2.77 -10.77 -10.05
CA ASP A 128 -2.75 -11.39 -11.38
C ASP A 128 -1.69 -10.75 -12.27
N GLY A 129 -1.63 -9.41 -12.29
CA GLY A 129 -0.60 -8.66 -13.00
C GLY A 129 0.80 -9.01 -12.54
N PHE A 130 1.01 -9.12 -11.21
CA PHE A 130 2.31 -9.51 -10.64
C PHE A 130 2.76 -10.89 -11.16
N GLU A 131 1.87 -11.89 -11.12
CA GLU A 131 2.19 -13.25 -11.58
C GLU A 131 2.40 -13.33 -13.10
N ASN A 132 1.87 -12.38 -13.87
CA ASN A 132 2.05 -12.31 -15.32
C ASN A 132 3.45 -11.82 -15.73
N VAL A 133 4.19 -11.16 -14.84
CA VAL A 133 5.58 -10.74 -15.10
C VAL A 133 6.50 -11.96 -15.11
N LYS A 134 6.89 -12.43 -16.30
CA LYS A 134 7.86 -13.54 -16.46
C LYS A 134 9.31 -13.08 -16.60
N LYS A 135 9.49 -11.84 -17.05
CA LYS A 135 10.78 -11.18 -17.20
C LYS A 135 10.67 -9.81 -16.55
N PRO A 136 11.26 -9.60 -15.37
CA PRO A 136 11.21 -8.30 -14.72
C PRO A 136 11.93 -7.27 -15.58
N ASP A 137 11.34 -6.09 -15.69
CA ASP A 137 11.87 -4.95 -16.42
C ASP A 137 11.58 -3.68 -15.61
N CYS A 138 12.35 -2.63 -15.87
CA CYS A 138 12.26 -1.38 -15.09
C CYS A 138 11.25 -0.39 -15.69
N PHE A 139 10.86 -0.56 -16.95
CA PHE A 139 10.06 0.40 -17.69
C PHE A 139 8.79 -0.20 -18.30
N TYR A 140 8.88 -1.43 -18.82
CA TYR A 140 7.77 -2.05 -19.55
C TYR A 140 7.65 -3.54 -19.24
N SER A 141 6.46 -3.95 -18.84
CA SER A 141 6.11 -5.36 -18.71
C SER A 141 4.65 -5.60 -19.11
N ASN A 142 4.25 -6.87 -19.22
CA ASN A 142 2.86 -7.27 -19.43
C ASN A 142 2.08 -7.46 -18.11
N GLY A 143 2.61 -6.96 -16.98
CA GLY A 143 2.06 -7.18 -15.64
C GLY A 143 1.47 -5.94 -14.98
N ARG A 144 1.49 -4.79 -15.65
CA ARG A 144 0.94 -3.54 -15.09
C ARG A 144 -0.57 -3.65 -14.89
N GLU A 145 -1.29 -3.98 -15.96
CA GLU A 145 -2.74 -4.09 -15.97
C GLU A 145 -3.23 -5.32 -15.19
N ASN A 146 -4.52 -5.37 -14.88
CA ASN A 146 -5.13 -6.61 -14.38
C ASN A 146 -5.25 -7.67 -15.49
N ASP A 147 -5.76 -8.86 -15.18
CA ASP A 147 -5.86 -9.97 -16.14
C ASP A 147 -6.75 -9.67 -17.36
N ASN A 148 -7.68 -8.72 -17.25
CA ASN A 148 -8.50 -8.25 -18.37
C ASN A 148 -7.87 -7.08 -19.15
N PHE A 149 -6.61 -6.75 -18.87
CA PHE A 149 -5.85 -5.65 -19.50
C PHE A 149 -6.40 -4.24 -19.19
N TYR A 150 -7.03 -4.04 -18.03
CA TYR A 150 -7.40 -2.71 -17.54
C TYR A 150 -6.36 -2.17 -16.55
N ASP A 151 -6.01 -0.90 -16.68
CA ASP A 151 -5.26 -0.16 -15.65
C ASP A 151 -6.21 0.10 -14.46
N LEU A 152 -5.94 -0.55 -13.32
CA LEU A 152 -6.79 -0.43 -12.12
C LEU A 152 -6.78 1.00 -11.57
N ASN A 153 -5.72 1.77 -11.80
CA ASN A 153 -5.62 3.17 -11.43
C ASN A 153 -6.21 4.12 -12.49
N ARG A 154 -7.00 3.60 -13.43
CA ARG A 154 -7.89 4.35 -14.32
C ARG A 154 -9.32 3.85 -14.24
N ASN A 155 -9.62 2.93 -13.32
CA ASN A 155 -10.86 2.17 -13.31
C ASN A 155 -11.88 2.64 -12.26
N PHE A 156 -11.51 3.56 -11.37
CA PHE A 156 -12.43 4.08 -10.36
C PHE A 156 -13.35 5.16 -10.94
N PRO A 157 -14.53 5.42 -10.32
CA PRO A 157 -15.31 6.61 -10.62
C PRO A 157 -14.49 7.89 -10.45
N ASP A 158 -14.63 8.82 -11.39
CA ASP A 158 -13.93 10.10 -11.38
C ASP A 158 -14.89 11.22 -10.99
N ALA A 159 -14.40 12.20 -10.22
CA ALA A 159 -15.21 13.30 -9.68
C ALA A 159 -15.42 14.45 -10.68
N PHE A 160 -14.59 14.54 -11.72
CA PHE A 160 -14.54 15.65 -12.66
C PHE A 160 -15.17 15.31 -14.01
N GLU A 161 -15.10 14.05 -14.43
CA GLU A 161 -15.66 13.57 -15.68
C GLU A 161 -16.20 12.14 -15.59
N PHE A 162 -17.09 11.76 -16.51
CA PHE A 162 -17.68 10.42 -16.50
C PHE A 162 -16.63 9.38 -16.91
N ASN A 163 -16.30 8.46 -15.99
CA ASN A 163 -15.45 7.32 -16.28
C ASN A 163 -16.27 6.06 -16.62
N ASN A 164 -16.43 5.80 -17.92
CA ASN A 164 -17.25 4.72 -18.49
C ASN A 164 -16.55 3.35 -18.58
N GLU A 165 -15.34 3.21 -18.03
CA GLU A 165 -14.61 1.94 -18.04
C GLU A 165 -15.38 0.84 -17.29
N THR A 166 -15.30 -0.40 -17.79
CA THR A 166 -15.94 -1.54 -17.10
C THR A 166 -15.24 -1.76 -15.75
N ARG A 167 -16.00 -1.70 -14.65
CA ARG A 167 -15.43 -1.87 -13.31
C ARG A 167 -14.92 -3.30 -13.13
N GLN A 168 -13.64 -3.41 -12.78
CA GLN A 168 -12.93 -4.66 -12.59
C GLN A 168 -13.19 -5.24 -11.19
N PRO A 169 -13.09 -6.57 -10.99
CA PRO A 169 -13.38 -7.18 -9.70
C PRO A 169 -12.47 -6.65 -8.58
N GLU A 170 -11.21 -6.33 -8.87
CA GLU A 170 -10.29 -5.72 -7.91
C GLU A 170 -10.76 -4.32 -7.48
N THR A 171 -11.14 -3.49 -8.44
CA THR A 171 -11.69 -2.13 -8.20
C THR A 171 -12.96 -2.19 -7.36
N VAL A 172 -13.90 -3.09 -7.72
CA VAL A 172 -15.16 -3.25 -6.99
C VAL A 172 -14.91 -3.73 -5.56
N ALA A 173 -14.01 -4.70 -5.37
CA ALA A 173 -13.65 -5.19 -4.04
C ALA A 173 -13.09 -4.07 -3.16
N VAL A 174 -12.19 -3.24 -3.69
CA VAL A 174 -11.65 -2.07 -2.96
C VAL A 174 -12.75 -1.03 -2.68
N MET A 175 -13.63 -0.74 -3.64
CA MET A 175 -14.74 0.18 -3.44
C MET A 175 -15.70 -0.28 -2.32
N GLU A 176 -16.01 -1.57 -2.25
CA GLU A 176 -16.84 -2.12 -1.18
C GLU A 176 -16.11 -2.13 0.16
N TRP A 177 -14.82 -2.49 0.17
CA TRP A 177 -13.98 -2.44 1.37
C TRP A 177 -13.86 -1.03 1.96
N LEU A 178 -13.74 0.00 1.12
CA LEU A 178 -13.73 1.39 1.56
C LEU A 178 -15.01 1.82 2.29
N LYS A 179 -16.11 1.09 2.12
CA LYS A 179 -17.38 1.33 2.83
C LYS A 179 -17.49 0.54 4.13
N THR A 180 -16.66 -0.48 4.35
CA THR A 180 -16.78 -1.34 5.53
C THR A 180 -16.19 -0.71 6.78
N GLU A 181 -15.27 0.25 6.63
CA GLU A 181 -14.54 0.89 7.72
C GLU A 181 -14.45 2.40 7.50
N THR A 182 -14.27 3.16 8.58
CA THR A 182 -14.11 4.63 8.52
C THR A 182 -12.64 5.01 8.37
N PHE A 183 -12.06 4.76 7.20
CA PHE A 183 -10.67 5.09 6.92
C PHE A 183 -10.40 6.59 7.02
N VAL A 184 -9.41 6.95 7.85
CA VAL A 184 -9.02 8.36 8.10
C VAL A 184 -7.84 8.77 7.22
N LEU A 185 -6.83 7.90 7.13
CA LEU A 185 -5.60 8.15 6.39
C LEU A 185 -5.26 6.93 5.52
N SER A 186 -4.70 7.18 4.34
CA SER A 186 -4.42 6.17 3.34
C SER A 186 -3.13 6.48 2.59
N ALA A 187 -2.54 5.47 1.98
CA ALA A 187 -1.53 5.62 0.96
C ALA A 187 -1.52 4.39 0.04
N ASN A 188 -1.40 4.61 -1.27
CA ASN A 188 -1.21 3.54 -2.25
C ASN A 188 0.19 3.63 -2.87
N LEU A 189 0.93 2.52 -2.85
CA LEU A 189 2.35 2.48 -3.22
C LEU A 189 2.54 2.05 -4.67
N HIS A 190 3.42 2.80 -5.36
CA HIS A 190 3.68 2.70 -6.78
C HIS A 190 5.19 2.67 -7.09
N GLY A 191 5.52 2.21 -8.29
CA GLY A 191 6.86 2.17 -8.88
C GLY A 191 6.96 3.01 -10.17
N GLY A 192 8.18 3.20 -10.67
CA GLY A 192 8.45 3.93 -11.93
C GLY A 192 8.82 5.41 -11.77
N ALA A 193 8.55 6.02 -10.62
CA ALA A 193 9.02 7.36 -10.26
C ALA A 193 9.45 7.44 -8.80
N LEU A 194 10.01 8.59 -8.44
CA LEU A 194 10.51 8.87 -7.10
C LEU A 194 9.96 10.21 -6.59
N VAL A 195 8.66 10.24 -6.28
CA VAL A 195 7.97 11.42 -5.74
C VAL A 195 6.76 11.02 -4.88
N ALA A 196 6.44 11.79 -3.84
CA ALA A 196 5.17 11.79 -3.12
C ALA A 196 4.11 12.60 -3.86
N SER A 197 3.25 11.92 -4.62
CA SER A 197 2.10 12.58 -5.24
C SER A 197 1.02 12.88 -4.20
N TYR A 198 0.23 13.92 -4.42
CA TYR A 198 -0.96 14.20 -3.63
C TYR A 198 -2.09 14.78 -4.50
N PRO A 199 -3.36 14.59 -4.10
CA PRO A 199 -4.51 15.03 -4.86
C PRO A 199 -4.56 16.54 -5.18
N PHE A 200 -5.36 16.95 -6.16
CA PHE A 200 -6.05 16.07 -7.10
C PHE A 200 -5.17 15.67 -8.28
N ASP A 201 -5.37 14.44 -8.77
CA ASP A 201 -4.70 13.92 -9.96
C ASP A 201 -5.47 14.27 -11.26
N ASN A 202 -6.76 14.60 -11.16
CA ASN A 202 -7.55 15.22 -12.22
C ASN A 202 -8.08 16.60 -11.78
N GLY A 203 -8.79 17.33 -12.64
CA GLY A 203 -9.31 18.64 -12.27
C GLY A 203 -10.19 19.31 -13.31
N ILE A 204 -10.76 20.44 -12.89
CA ILE A 204 -11.54 21.36 -13.73
C ILE A 204 -11.02 22.79 -13.55
N PRO A 205 -11.37 23.77 -14.40
CA PRO A 205 -10.89 25.14 -14.25
C PRO A 205 -11.09 25.72 -12.84
N ALA A 206 -12.15 25.34 -12.14
CA ALA A 206 -12.43 25.76 -10.76
C ALA A 206 -11.41 25.24 -9.72
N THR A 207 -10.75 24.10 -9.96
CA THR A 207 -9.67 23.59 -9.08
C THR A 207 -8.29 24.17 -9.45
N GLY A 208 -8.23 25.03 -10.46
CA GLY A 208 -7.01 25.75 -10.85
C GLY A 208 -6.26 25.15 -12.04
N THR A 209 -6.89 24.28 -12.84
CA THR A 209 -6.20 23.58 -13.96
C THR A 209 -5.60 24.53 -15.01
N LEU A 210 -6.14 25.75 -15.14
CA LEU A 210 -5.55 26.83 -15.97
C LEU A 210 -4.16 27.29 -15.49
N HIS A 211 -3.78 26.95 -14.25
CA HIS A 211 -2.48 27.19 -13.66
C HIS A 211 -1.65 25.90 -13.52
N TYR A 212 -1.97 24.86 -14.30
CA TYR A 212 -1.28 23.56 -14.30
C TYR A 212 -1.25 22.88 -12.92
N ARG A 213 -2.31 23.03 -12.13
CA ARG A 213 -2.50 22.38 -10.82
C ARG A 213 -3.97 22.12 -10.55
N SER A 214 -4.27 21.20 -9.64
CA SER A 214 -5.64 20.94 -9.19
C SER A 214 -5.65 20.78 -7.68
N LEU A 215 -6.08 21.84 -6.97
CA LEU A 215 -5.96 21.92 -5.51
C LEU A 215 -7.17 21.33 -4.81
N THR A 216 -6.93 20.67 -3.68
CA THR A 216 -7.98 20.25 -2.75
C THR A 216 -8.31 21.36 -1.76
N PRO A 217 -9.49 21.32 -1.08
CA PRO A 217 -9.76 22.21 0.04
C PRO A 217 -8.74 22.09 1.19
N ASP A 218 -8.15 20.92 1.39
CA ASP A 218 -7.18 20.60 2.46
C ASP A 218 -5.74 20.49 1.92
N ASP A 219 -5.40 21.27 0.89
CA ASP A 219 -4.13 21.17 0.17
C ASP A 219 -2.89 21.30 1.07
N ASP A 220 -2.97 22.12 2.12
CA ASP A 220 -1.93 22.28 3.13
C ASP A 220 -1.67 20.98 3.92
N VAL A 221 -2.73 20.27 4.30
CA VAL A 221 -2.65 18.96 4.97
C VAL A 221 -2.02 17.94 4.03
N PHE A 222 -2.43 17.89 2.77
CA PHE A 222 -1.88 16.96 1.78
C PHE A 222 -0.39 17.21 1.50
N GLN A 223 0.01 18.48 1.35
CA GLN A 223 1.42 18.85 1.23
C GLN A 223 2.22 18.44 2.47
N TYR A 224 1.67 18.64 3.68
CA TYR A 224 2.31 18.22 4.92
C TYR A 224 2.48 16.69 5.00
N LEU A 225 1.45 15.93 4.63
CA LEU A 225 1.50 14.45 4.62
C LEU A 225 2.51 13.92 3.60
N ALA A 226 2.49 14.46 2.38
CA ALA A 226 3.45 14.11 1.33
C ALA A 226 4.90 14.40 1.79
N ASN A 227 5.13 15.58 2.37
CA ASN A 227 6.45 15.97 2.87
C ASN A 227 6.88 15.14 4.10
N THR A 228 5.95 14.73 4.96
CA THR A 228 6.25 13.86 6.12
C THR A 228 6.94 12.58 5.67
N TYR A 229 6.47 11.99 4.58
CA TYR A 229 7.04 10.76 4.06
C TYR A 229 8.27 11.02 3.18
N ALA A 230 8.21 11.98 2.24
CA ALA A 230 9.33 12.34 1.37
C ALA A 230 10.59 12.80 2.13
N SER A 231 10.41 13.61 3.19
CA SER A 231 11.52 14.12 3.99
C SER A 231 12.27 13.05 4.79
N ARG A 232 11.66 11.88 5.00
CA ARG A 232 12.25 10.70 5.64
C ARG A 232 12.92 9.76 4.66
N ASN A 233 12.80 10.03 3.36
CA ASN A 233 13.53 9.27 2.36
C ASN A 233 14.64 10.10 1.70
N PRO A 234 15.93 9.76 1.94
CA PRO A 234 17.06 10.51 1.40
C PRO A 234 17.07 10.62 -0.12
N ASN A 235 16.66 9.57 -0.83
CA ASN A 235 16.69 9.51 -2.28
C ASN A 235 15.51 10.24 -2.92
N MET A 236 14.34 10.28 -2.26
CA MET A 236 13.22 11.09 -2.72
C MET A 236 13.42 12.57 -2.49
N LYS A 237 14.01 12.92 -1.34
CA LYS A 237 14.36 14.31 -1.05
C LYS A 237 15.45 14.84 -1.99
N GLY A 238 16.34 13.95 -2.46
CA GLY A 238 17.36 14.27 -3.47
C GLY A 238 16.86 14.05 -4.89
N ASP A 239 17.34 14.83 -5.85
CA ASP A 239 16.99 14.69 -7.28
C ASP A 239 17.72 13.48 -7.91
N GLN A 240 17.43 12.26 -7.41
CA GLN A 240 18.26 11.06 -7.67
C GLN A 240 17.80 10.23 -8.86
N CYS A 241 16.57 10.41 -9.33
CA CYS A 241 16.14 9.76 -10.55
C CYS A 241 16.51 10.62 -11.76
N LYS A 242 17.39 10.09 -12.62
CA LYS A 242 17.73 10.69 -13.92
C LYS A 242 16.54 10.75 -14.90
N SER A 243 15.33 10.41 -14.46
CA SER A 243 14.12 10.65 -15.23
C SER A 243 13.91 12.16 -15.38
N LYS A 244 13.30 12.57 -16.49
CA LYS A 244 13.34 13.95 -17.00
C LYS A 244 12.62 15.01 -16.14
N MET A 245 12.04 14.64 -15.00
CA MET A 245 11.17 15.51 -14.21
C MET A 245 11.69 15.60 -12.78
N ASN A 246 12.09 16.82 -12.40
CA ASN A 246 12.54 17.13 -11.04
C ASN A 246 11.31 17.45 -10.18
N PHE A 247 11.25 16.84 -9.00
CA PHE A 247 10.22 17.07 -8.00
C PHE A 247 10.84 17.75 -6.78
N PRO A 248 10.69 19.08 -6.62
CA PRO A 248 11.24 19.80 -5.48
C PRO A 248 10.78 19.20 -4.15
N ASN A 249 11.73 18.91 -3.25
CA ASN A 249 11.50 18.22 -1.97
C ASN A 249 10.89 16.81 -2.08
N GLY A 250 10.84 16.24 -3.28
CA GLY A 250 10.31 14.91 -3.51
C GLY A 250 8.80 14.82 -3.38
N ILE A 251 8.06 15.91 -3.56
CA ILE A 251 6.58 15.93 -3.55
C ILE A 251 6.02 16.58 -4.82
N THR A 252 4.81 16.22 -5.24
CA THR A 252 4.11 16.84 -6.37
C THR A 252 2.60 16.78 -6.21
N ASN A 253 1.89 17.80 -6.70
CA ASN A 253 0.45 17.67 -6.95
C ASN A 253 0.26 16.75 -8.17
N GLY A 254 -0.71 15.84 -8.11
CA GLY A 254 -0.98 14.85 -9.15
C GLY A 254 -1.19 15.48 -10.53
N TYR A 255 -2.13 16.42 -10.62
CA TYR A 255 -2.43 17.13 -11.86
C TYR A 255 -1.22 17.87 -12.43
N SER A 256 -0.39 18.45 -11.56
CA SER A 256 0.83 19.17 -11.95
C SER A 256 1.88 18.23 -12.55
N TRP A 257 1.88 16.96 -12.16
CA TRP A 257 2.74 15.94 -12.76
C TRP A 257 2.15 15.46 -14.09
N TYR A 258 0.94 14.88 -14.07
CA TYR A 258 0.16 14.57 -15.26
C TYR A 258 -1.32 14.34 -14.88
N PRO A 259 -2.29 14.87 -15.66
CA PRO A 259 -3.71 14.61 -15.41
C PRO A 259 -4.07 13.13 -15.52
N LEU A 260 -4.80 12.62 -14.54
CA LEU A 260 -5.10 11.19 -14.39
C LEU A 260 -6.59 10.99 -14.04
N LYS A 261 -7.35 10.40 -14.96
CA LYS A 261 -8.77 10.10 -14.77
C LYS A 261 -8.99 8.75 -14.09
N GLY A 262 -9.92 8.70 -13.14
CA GLY A 262 -10.43 7.44 -12.59
C GLY A 262 -9.46 6.77 -11.60
N GLU A 263 -8.75 7.58 -10.84
CA GLU A 263 -7.85 7.13 -9.79
C GLU A 263 -8.58 6.59 -8.57
N LEU A 264 -7.89 5.76 -7.79
CA LEU A 264 -8.25 5.54 -6.40
C LEU A 264 -8.12 6.85 -5.60
N LEU A 265 -9.26 7.54 -5.40
CA LEU A 265 -9.38 8.84 -4.74
C LEU A 265 -9.14 8.80 -3.21
N PHE A 266 -7.97 8.39 -2.74
CA PHE A 266 -7.56 8.57 -1.33
C PHE A 266 -6.06 8.68 -1.24
N ILE A 267 -5.54 9.84 -0.81
CA ILE A 267 -4.12 10.16 -0.61
C ILE A 267 -3.26 9.16 -1.40
N SER A 268 -3.16 9.38 -2.71
CA SER A 268 -2.21 8.63 -3.52
C SER A 268 -0.83 9.13 -3.16
N THR A 269 -0.37 8.79 -1.95
CA THR A 269 1.04 8.89 -1.62
C THR A 269 1.75 7.83 -2.46
N ILE A 270 1.99 8.18 -3.72
CA ILE A 270 2.99 7.53 -4.54
C ILE A 270 4.26 7.61 -3.71
N LEU A 271 4.76 6.53 -3.13
CA LEU A 271 6.11 6.55 -2.59
C LEU A 271 6.81 5.22 -2.91
N LEU A 272 7.85 5.38 -3.75
CA LEU A 272 9.23 4.97 -3.50
C LEU A 272 9.60 3.48 -3.70
N ILE A 273 10.65 3.04 -4.42
CA ILE A 273 11.61 3.51 -5.44
C ILE A 273 11.94 2.26 -6.23
N ALA A 274 12.03 2.37 -7.55
CA ALA A 274 13.14 1.78 -8.27
C ALA A 274 13.53 2.76 -9.40
N CYS A 275 14.39 3.72 -9.08
CA CYS A 275 15.50 3.94 -9.97
C CYS A 275 16.40 2.74 -9.74
N THR A 276 16.20 1.69 -10.53
CA THR A 276 17.27 0.74 -10.79
C THR A 276 18.39 1.55 -11.45
N GLN A 277 19.28 2.10 -10.63
CA GLN A 277 20.61 2.37 -11.14
C GLN A 277 21.16 1.01 -11.57
N ARG A 278 21.65 0.96 -12.80
CA ARG A 278 22.51 -0.12 -13.29
C ARG A 278 23.65 -0.40 -12.31
#